data_AF-A0A9D6F513-F1
#
_entry.id   AF-A0A9D6F513-F1
#
_cell.length_a   1.000
_cell.length_b   1.000
_cell.length_c   1.000
_cell.angle_alpha   90.00
_cell.angle_beta   90.00
_cell.angle_gamma   90.00
#
_symmetry.space_group_name_H-M   'P 1'
#
loop_
_entity.id
_entity.type
_entity.pdbx_description
1 polymer ?
#
loop_
_entity_poly.entity_id
_entity_poly.type
_entity_poly.pdbx_seq_one_letter_code
_entity_poly.pdbx_strand_id
1 'polypeptide(L)'
;MHSTIMSFTATLRTNALVERLETSPSGREVTKVIVNSNGKREEITADVFVLSCGAINSAALLLRSRNDHHPRGLANSSDVVDRHYMGHVNSVQMALTECPNSTIFQKTLSINDGADSCTESGVSGTRIGYKIQKRPEVNQAVFRKVHFYNGLAWIWQT
;
A
#
# COMPACT_ATOMS: atom_id res chain seq x y z
N MET A 1 -25.51 -37.29 -4.04
CA MET A 1 -25.07 -36.02 -4.63
C MET A 1 -23.87 -35.52 -3.83
N HIS A 2 -22.65 -35.80 -4.29
CA HIS A 2 -21.43 -35.30 -3.64
C HIS A 2 -21.08 -33.93 -4.26
N SER A 3 -21.22 -32.85 -3.51
CA SER A 3 -20.74 -31.53 -3.91
C SER A 3 -19.22 -31.49 -3.75
N THR A 4 -18.49 -31.69 -4.84
CA THR A 4 -17.05 -31.46 -4.89
C THR A 4 -16.79 -29.97 -4.73
N ILE A 5 -16.30 -29.57 -3.56
CA ILE A 5 -15.76 -28.24 -3.33
C ILE A 5 -14.52 -28.12 -4.21
N MET A 6 -14.56 -27.27 -5.24
CA MET A 6 -13.37 -26.92 -6.01
C MET A 6 -12.37 -26.25 -5.06
N SER A 7 -11.28 -26.96 -4.75
CA SER A 7 -10.14 -26.42 -4.01
C SER A 7 -9.50 -25.31 -4.83
N PHE A 8 -9.54 -24.07 -4.36
CA PHE A 8 -8.73 -22.99 -4.92
C PHE A 8 -7.34 -22.99 -4.28
N THR A 9 -6.32 -23.26 -5.08
CA THR A 9 -4.92 -23.22 -4.62
C THR A 9 -4.34 -21.85 -4.96
N ALA A 10 -3.88 -21.12 -3.94
CA ALA A 10 -3.16 -19.87 -4.10
C ALA A 10 -1.74 -20.00 -3.52
N THR A 11 -0.76 -19.39 -4.18
CA THR A 11 0.62 -19.34 -3.70
C THR A 11 1.08 -17.89 -3.61
N LEU A 12 1.47 -17.46 -2.41
CA LEU A 12 2.07 -16.14 -2.20
C LEU A 12 3.59 -16.25 -2.31
N ARG A 13 4.19 -15.43 -3.16
CA ARG A 13 5.64 -15.26 -3.26
C ARG A 13 6.02 -13.86 -2.79
N THR A 14 6.79 -13.78 -1.72
CA THR A 14 7.37 -12.52 -1.23
C THR A 14 8.79 -12.36 -1.79
N ASN A 15 9.35 -11.13 -1.71
CA ASN A 15 10.67 -10.80 -2.26
C ASN A 15 10.83 -11.17 -3.75
N ALA A 16 9.74 -11.07 -4.50
CA ALA A 16 9.63 -11.40 -5.92
C ALA A 16 9.27 -10.13 -6.70
N LEU A 17 10.27 -9.41 -7.18
CA LEU A 17 10.09 -8.19 -7.95
C LEU A 17 9.81 -8.53 -9.42
N VAL A 18 8.63 -8.17 -9.93
CA VAL A 18 8.36 -8.26 -11.37
C VAL A 18 9.08 -7.12 -12.08
N GLU A 19 10.09 -7.47 -12.87
CA GLU A 19 10.93 -6.52 -13.60
C GLU A 19 10.30 -6.16 -14.94
N ARG A 20 9.72 -7.11 -15.68
CA ARG A 20 9.25 -6.86 -17.04
C ARG A 20 8.13 -7.80 -17.46
N LEU A 21 7.22 -7.31 -18.29
CA LEU A 21 6.23 -8.10 -19.01
C LEU A 21 6.75 -8.32 -20.43
N GLU A 22 6.70 -9.57 -20.90
CA GLU A 22 7.08 -9.93 -22.27
C GLU A 22 5.84 -10.34 -23.06
N THR A 23 5.79 -9.90 -24.32
CA THR A 23 4.68 -10.18 -25.22
C THR A 23 5.04 -11.26 -26.22
N SER A 24 4.02 -11.88 -26.82
CA SER A 24 4.18 -12.70 -28.01
C SER A 24 4.81 -11.92 -29.17
N PRO A 25 5.32 -12.60 -30.21
CA PRO A 25 5.84 -11.94 -31.42
C PRO A 25 4.82 -11.09 -32.18
N SER A 26 3.52 -11.21 -31.90
CA SER A 26 2.51 -10.32 -32.47
C SER A 26 2.34 -9.02 -31.67
N GLY A 27 2.89 -8.97 -30.45
CA GLY A 27 2.72 -7.88 -29.49
C GLY A 27 1.33 -7.83 -28.84
N ARG A 28 0.41 -8.76 -29.16
CA ARG A 28 -1.01 -8.65 -28.73
C ARG A 28 -1.29 -9.27 -27.36
N GLU A 29 -0.42 -10.15 -26.89
CA GLU A 29 -0.64 -10.94 -25.68
C GLU A 29 0.62 -10.91 -24.82
N VAL A 30 0.46 -10.76 -23.51
CA VAL A 30 1.54 -10.99 -22.55
C VAL A 30 1.64 -12.50 -22.34
N THR A 31 2.83 -13.05 -22.54
CA THR A 31 3.06 -14.50 -22.43
C THR A 31 3.88 -14.87 -21.21
N LYS A 32 4.64 -13.92 -20.67
CA LYS A 32 5.61 -14.17 -19.60
C LYS A 32 5.88 -12.92 -18.78
N VAL A 33 6.18 -13.12 -17.51
CA VAL A 33 6.80 -12.11 -16.65
C VAL A 33 8.21 -12.51 -16.26
N ILE A 34 9.09 -11.51 -16.27
CA ILE A 34 10.45 -11.61 -15.74
C ILE A 34 10.41 -11.17 -14.28
N VAL A 35 10.83 -12.06 -13.39
CA VAL A 35 10.79 -11.85 -11.94
C VAL A 35 12.19 -11.98 -11.37
N ASN A 36 12.58 -11.06 -10.49
CA ASN A 36 13.76 -11.18 -9.68
C ASN A 36 13.35 -11.62 -8.27
N SER A 37 13.68 -12.86 -7.93
CA SER A 37 13.44 -13.46 -6.61
C SER A 37 14.77 -13.60 -5.89
N ASN A 38 15.00 -12.79 -4.86
CA ASN A 38 16.23 -12.80 -4.06
C ASN A 38 17.53 -12.71 -4.90
N GLY A 39 17.55 -11.86 -5.93
CA GLY A 39 18.71 -11.68 -6.82
C GLY A 39 18.78 -12.70 -7.95
N LYS A 40 17.90 -13.71 -7.98
CA LYS A 40 17.80 -14.68 -9.07
C LYS A 40 16.70 -14.28 -10.04
N ARG A 41 17.06 -14.16 -11.32
CA ARG A 41 16.10 -13.89 -12.39
C ARG A 41 15.39 -15.19 -12.80
N GLU A 42 14.07 -15.11 -12.87
CA GLU A 42 13.15 -16.20 -13.19
C GLU A 42 12.11 -15.72 -14.20
N GLU A 43 11.54 -16.68 -14.91
CA GLU A 43 10.52 -16.48 -15.92
C GLU A 43 9.27 -17.23 -15.52
N ILE A 44 8.13 -16.56 -15.50
CA ILE A 44 6.85 -17.16 -15.13
C ILE A 44 5.87 -16.96 -16.27
N THR A 45 5.27 -18.05 -16.74
CA THR A 45 4.18 -18.03 -17.73
C THR A 45 2.85 -18.28 -17.04
N ALA A 46 1.78 -17.71 -17.61
CA ALA A 46 0.42 -17.87 -17.13
C ALA A 46 -0.55 -17.57 -18.28
N ASP A 47 -1.78 -18.05 -18.16
CA ASP A 47 -2.85 -17.76 -19.13
C ASP A 47 -3.38 -16.32 -18.98
N VAL A 48 -3.34 -15.78 -17.75
CA VAL A 48 -3.84 -14.44 -17.41
C VAL A 48 -2.87 -13.74 -16.48
N PHE A 49 -2.58 -12.47 -16.77
CA PHE A 49 -1.78 -11.59 -15.93
C PHE A 49 -2.65 -10.45 -15.38
N VAL A 50 -2.66 -10.30 -14.05
CA VAL A 50 -3.36 -9.19 -13.37
C VAL A 50 -2.32 -8.28 -12.72
N LEU A 51 -2.35 -7.01 -13.07
CA LEU A 51 -1.43 -6.00 -12.55
C LEU A 51 -2.03 -5.31 -11.31
N SER A 52 -1.50 -5.62 -10.13
CA SER A 52 -2.00 -5.12 -8.84
C SER A 52 -0.90 -4.51 -7.97
N CYS A 53 0.07 -3.82 -8.60
CA CYS A 53 1.27 -3.30 -7.92
C CYS A 53 1.07 -1.92 -7.28
N GLY A 54 -0.15 -1.37 -7.30
CA GLY A 54 -0.45 0.03 -6.96
C GLY A 54 -0.22 0.99 -8.14
N ALA A 55 -0.73 2.22 -8.06
CA ALA A 55 -0.79 3.15 -9.18
C ALA A 55 0.59 3.42 -9.83
N ILE A 56 1.58 3.76 -9.02
CA ILE A 56 2.93 4.13 -9.48
C ILE A 56 3.66 2.91 -10.07
N ASN A 57 3.75 1.81 -9.32
CA ASN A 57 4.54 0.66 -9.77
C ASN A 57 3.90 -0.07 -10.95
N SER A 58 2.57 -0.07 -11.05
CA SER A 58 1.87 -0.63 -12.22
C SER A 58 2.20 0.17 -13.47
N ALA A 59 2.13 1.51 -13.40
CA ALA A 59 2.51 2.38 -14.51
C ALA A 59 4.00 2.20 -14.88
N ALA A 60 4.90 2.21 -13.88
CA ALA A 60 6.33 2.01 -14.10
C ALA A 60 6.65 0.66 -14.77
N LEU A 61 5.98 -0.42 -14.36
CA LEU A 61 6.16 -1.74 -14.96
C LEU A 61 5.69 -1.78 -16.42
N LEU A 62 4.55 -1.16 -16.74
CA LEU A 62 4.08 -1.04 -18.12
C LEU A 62 5.07 -0.26 -18.99
N LEU A 63 5.57 0.88 -18.51
CA LEU A 63 6.55 1.71 -19.23
C LEU A 63 7.89 0.98 -19.44
N ARG A 64 8.39 0.27 -18.41
CA ARG A 64 9.62 -0.54 -18.49
C ARG A 64 9.50 -1.76 -19.41
N SER A 65 8.27 -2.19 -19.70
CA SER A 65 7.96 -3.31 -20.59
C SER A 65 7.89 -2.92 -22.08
N ARG A 66 8.51 -1.79 -22.47
CA ARG A 66 8.65 -1.39 -23.89
C ARG A 66 9.36 -2.44 -24.73
N ASN A 67 8.91 -2.65 -25.96
CA ASN A 67 9.53 -3.52 -26.96
C ASN A 67 9.25 -2.98 -28.38
N ASP A 68 9.64 -3.72 -29.42
CA ASP A 68 9.51 -3.25 -30.82
C ASP A 68 8.05 -2.98 -31.23
N HIS A 69 7.09 -3.73 -30.69
CA HIS A 69 5.66 -3.48 -30.92
C HIS A 69 5.08 -2.38 -30.02
N HIS A 70 5.70 -2.14 -28.86
CA HIS A 70 5.27 -1.18 -27.84
C HIS A 70 6.40 -0.22 -27.49
N PRO A 71 6.85 0.66 -28.41
CA PRO A 71 8.07 1.46 -28.23
C PRO A 71 7.97 2.47 -27.10
N ARG A 72 6.75 2.90 -26.75
CA ARG A 72 6.45 3.84 -25.64
C ARG A 72 6.11 3.15 -24.32
N GLY A 73 6.27 1.83 -24.23
CA GLY A 73 5.80 1.04 -23.09
C GLY A 73 4.55 0.24 -23.43
N LEU A 74 4.40 -0.89 -22.75
CA LEU A 74 3.26 -1.79 -22.95
C LEU A 74 1.97 -1.08 -22.56
N ALA A 75 0.91 -1.26 -23.35
CA ALA A 75 -0.38 -0.59 -23.18
C ALA A 75 -0.33 0.96 -23.21
N ASN A 76 0.78 1.55 -23.69
CA ASN A 76 0.97 3.00 -23.74
C ASN A 76 0.85 3.56 -25.18
N SER A 77 -0.06 3.02 -25.99
CA SER A 77 -0.29 3.50 -27.36
C SER A 77 -0.84 4.93 -27.39
N SER A 78 -1.66 5.30 -26.42
CA SER A 78 -2.20 6.66 -26.25
C SER A 78 -1.25 7.62 -25.52
N ASP A 79 -0.09 7.14 -25.05
CA ASP A 79 0.87 7.93 -24.28
C ASP A 79 0.29 8.52 -22.98
N VAL A 80 -0.69 7.87 -22.35
CA VAL A 80 -1.34 8.36 -21.12
C VAL A 80 -0.93 7.63 -19.84
N VAL A 81 -0.20 6.52 -19.95
CA VAL A 81 0.28 5.77 -18.78
C VAL A 81 1.16 6.70 -17.95
N ASP A 82 0.90 6.77 -16.64
CA ASP A 82 1.55 7.65 -15.66
C ASP A 82 1.29 9.17 -15.81
N ARG A 83 0.57 9.64 -16.84
CA ARG A 83 0.39 11.09 -17.05
C ARG A 83 -0.70 11.75 -16.21
N HIS A 84 -1.64 10.98 -15.69
CA HIS A 84 -2.81 11.48 -14.96
C HIS A 84 -2.79 11.04 -13.49
N TYR A 85 -1.59 11.00 -12.89
CA TYR A 85 -1.48 10.69 -11.47
C TYR A 85 -2.17 11.77 -10.63
N MET A 86 -3.08 11.35 -9.75
CA MET A 86 -3.82 12.22 -8.85
C MET A 86 -3.60 11.79 -7.41
N GLY A 87 -3.37 12.77 -6.56
CA GLY A 87 -3.30 12.60 -5.11
C GLY A 87 -4.12 13.67 -4.43
N HIS A 88 -4.73 13.33 -3.30
CA HIS A 88 -5.30 14.34 -2.43
C HIS A 88 -4.17 15.08 -1.72
N VAL A 89 -4.02 16.37 -2.01
CA VAL A 89 -3.15 17.25 -1.22
C VAL A 89 -3.86 17.50 0.11
N ASN A 90 -3.37 16.88 1.18
CA ASN A 90 -3.90 17.04 2.52
C ASN A 90 -2.94 17.87 3.38
N SER A 91 -3.47 18.88 4.08
CA SER A 91 -2.77 19.56 5.16
C SER A 91 -3.36 19.13 6.49
N VAL A 92 -2.52 19.03 7.51
CA VAL A 92 -2.92 18.74 8.88
C VAL A 92 -2.45 19.88 9.76
N GLN A 93 -3.39 20.53 10.43
CA GLN A 93 -3.10 21.48 11.50
C GLN A 93 -3.58 20.88 12.81
N MET A 94 -2.76 20.97 13.85
CA MET A 94 -3.09 20.52 15.19
C MET A 94 -3.08 21.73 16.11
N ALA A 95 -4.19 21.93 16.83
CA ALA A 95 -4.29 22.93 17.88
C ALA A 95 -4.53 22.23 19.21
N LEU A 96 -3.74 22.58 20.22
CA LEU A 96 -3.96 22.15 21.60
C LEU A 96 -4.86 23.18 22.28
N THR A 97 -5.93 22.71 22.92
CA THR A 97 -6.89 23.55 23.65
C THR A 97 -7.24 22.88 24.96
N GLU A 98 -7.39 23.69 26.02
CA GLU A 98 -7.88 23.24 27.32
C GLU A 98 -9.40 23.00 27.31
N CYS A 99 -10.12 23.68 26.42
CA CYS A 99 -11.56 23.53 26.26
C CYS A 99 -11.90 22.29 25.39
N PRO A 100 -12.89 21.46 25.78
CA PRO A 100 -13.31 20.31 24.98
C PRO A 100 -13.79 20.71 23.58
N ASN A 101 -13.27 20.06 22.54
CA ASN A 101 -13.77 20.23 21.18
C ASN A 101 -15.06 19.42 20.98
N SER A 102 -16.17 20.07 20.64
CA SER A 102 -17.47 19.42 20.39
C SER A 102 -17.63 18.87 18.96
N THR A 103 -16.61 19.00 18.11
CA THR A 103 -16.66 18.55 16.71
C THR A 103 -16.82 17.04 16.59
N ILE A 104 -17.86 16.59 15.89
CA ILE A 104 -18.20 15.18 15.68
C ILE A 104 -17.44 14.50 14.53
N PHE A 105 -16.77 15.28 13.66
CA PHE A 105 -15.99 14.82 12.51
C PHE A 105 -14.50 15.17 12.62
N GLN A 106 -13.92 14.93 13.81
CA GLN A 106 -12.48 15.13 13.98
C GLN A 106 -11.72 13.93 13.39
N LYS A 107 -10.69 14.18 12.56
CA LYS A 107 -9.74 13.11 12.21
C LYS A 107 -9.11 12.61 13.51
N THR A 108 -9.25 11.33 13.80
CA THR A 108 -8.73 10.71 15.01
C THR A 108 -7.24 11.02 15.15
N LEU A 109 -6.88 11.71 16.23
CA LEU A 109 -5.50 11.93 16.62
C LEU A 109 -5.05 10.75 17.49
N SER A 110 -3.97 10.09 17.09
CA SER A 110 -3.33 9.02 17.87
C SER A 110 -1.89 9.39 18.15
N ILE A 111 -1.49 9.37 19.41
CA ILE A 111 -0.09 9.48 19.84
C ILE A 111 0.39 8.06 20.13
N ASN A 112 1.50 7.65 19.51
CA ASN A 112 2.11 6.33 19.73
C ASN A 112 3.23 6.49 20.76
N ASP A 113 3.27 5.65 21.80
CA ASP A 113 4.34 5.65 22.81
C ASP A 113 5.57 4.87 22.31
N GLY A 114 6.41 5.54 21.53
CA GLY A 114 7.78 5.06 21.31
C GLY A 114 8.62 5.37 22.55
N ALA A 115 8.65 4.46 23.52
CA ALA A 115 9.60 4.55 24.62
C ALA A 115 11.01 4.21 24.12
N ASP A 116 11.72 5.19 23.57
CA ASP A 116 13.18 5.12 23.50
C ASP A 116 13.73 5.46 24.88
N SER A 117 14.20 4.43 25.57
CA SER A 117 15.04 4.53 26.75
C SER A 117 16.36 5.22 26.36
N CYS A 118 16.49 6.52 26.65
CA CYS A 118 17.80 7.16 26.79
C CYS A 118 17.74 8.17 27.94
N THR A 119 18.39 7.79 29.04
CA THR A 119 18.58 8.53 30.28
C THR A 119 19.48 9.76 30.09
N GLU A 120 19.16 10.78 30.91
CA GLU A 120 20.03 11.87 31.38
C GLU A 120 20.74 12.74 30.33
N SER A 121 20.04 13.78 29.88
CA SER A 121 20.58 15.15 29.91
C SER A 121 19.44 16.14 29.65
N GLY A 122 19.22 17.00 30.65
CA GLY A 122 17.98 17.73 30.83
C GLY A 122 17.73 18.83 29.80
N VAL A 123 16.49 18.84 29.30
CA VAL A 123 15.68 20.05 29.08
C VAL A 123 14.23 19.66 29.41
N SER A 124 13.76 20.00 30.60
CA SER A 124 12.41 19.66 31.09
C SER A 124 11.39 20.70 30.61
N GLY A 125 10.74 20.41 29.48
CA GLY A 125 9.64 21.20 28.92
C GLY A 125 8.26 20.57 29.23
N THR A 126 7.44 21.35 29.92
CA THR A 126 5.95 21.38 30.03
C THR A 126 5.14 20.07 30.02
N ARG A 127 4.57 19.75 31.20
CA ARG A 127 3.41 18.85 31.50
C ARG A 127 2.18 19.12 30.62
N ILE A 128 1.31 18.11 30.35
CA ILE A 128 -0.18 18.22 30.40
C ILE A 128 -0.81 16.85 30.77
N GLY A 129 -1.82 16.87 31.66
CA GLY A 129 -2.59 15.71 32.14
C GLY A 129 -3.81 15.31 31.28
N TYR A 130 -4.33 14.11 31.57
CA TYR A 130 -5.25 13.32 30.75
C TYR A 130 -6.74 13.57 31.06
N LYS A 131 -7.62 13.46 30.06
CA LYS A 131 -9.05 13.21 30.29
C LYS A 131 -9.50 11.95 29.53
N ILE A 132 -9.63 10.86 30.27
CA ILE A 132 -10.17 9.59 29.78
C ILE A 132 -11.69 9.74 29.68
N GLN A 133 -12.24 9.68 28.47
CA GLN A 133 -13.68 9.53 28.28
C GLN A 133 -14.01 8.04 28.15
N LYS A 134 -14.24 7.36 29.28
CA LYS A 134 -14.82 6.02 29.28
C LYS A 134 -16.24 6.11 28.71
N ARG A 135 -16.51 5.39 27.62
CA ARG A 135 -17.88 5.05 27.22
C ARG A 135 -18.26 3.75 27.95
N PRO A 136 -19.32 3.72 28.77
CA PRO A 136 -19.72 2.51 29.53
C PRO A 136 -20.11 1.33 28.64
N GLU A 137 -20.49 1.58 27.40
CA GLU A 137 -21.18 0.62 26.52
C GLU A 137 -20.24 -0.28 25.70
N VAL A 138 -18.92 -0.05 25.70
CA VAL A 138 -18.00 -0.73 24.75
C VAL A 138 -16.79 -1.29 25.47
N ASN A 139 -16.86 -2.58 25.80
CA ASN A 139 -15.83 -3.33 26.51
C ASN A 139 -14.77 -3.92 25.56
N GLN A 140 -14.31 -3.14 24.58
CA GLN A 140 -13.21 -3.54 23.68
C GLN A 140 -12.34 -2.34 23.32
N ALA A 141 -11.06 -2.41 23.68
CA ALA A 141 -10.01 -1.58 23.11
C ALA A 141 -9.67 -2.13 21.71
N VAL A 142 -10.05 -1.41 20.66
CA VAL A 142 -9.65 -1.75 19.30
C VAL A 142 -8.27 -1.13 19.03
N PHE A 143 -7.21 -1.90 19.28
CA PHE A 143 -5.85 -1.54 18.86
C PHE A 143 -5.70 -1.83 17.36
N ARG A 144 -5.55 -0.80 16.53
CA ARG A 144 -5.10 -0.94 15.14
C ARG A 144 -3.65 -0.50 15.03
N LYS A 145 -2.72 -1.46 15.07
CA LYS A 145 -1.32 -1.25 14.72
C LYS A 145 -1.23 -1.14 13.19
N VAL A 146 -0.92 0.05 12.67
CA VAL A 146 -0.65 0.26 11.24
C VAL A 146 0.87 0.33 11.07
N HIS A 147 1.45 -0.67 10.40
CA HIS A 147 2.84 -0.63 9.95
C HIS A 147 2.87 -0.06 8.54
N PHE A 148 3.68 0.97 8.33
CA PHE A 148 3.91 1.56 7.01
C PHE A 148 5.24 1.03 6.46
N TYR A 149 5.21 0.39 5.29
CA TYR A 149 6.40 0.14 4.46
C TYR A 149 6.05 0.46 3.01
N ASN A 150 6.85 1.32 2.36
CA ASN A 150 6.76 1.67 0.94
C ASN A 150 5.39 2.21 0.45
N GLY A 151 4.80 3.14 1.20
CA GLY A 151 3.79 4.06 0.63
C GLY A 151 2.41 3.48 0.31
N LEU A 152 2.05 2.31 0.83
CA LEU A 152 0.68 1.79 0.77
C LEU A 152 0.10 1.65 2.18
N ALA A 153 -1.01 2.32 2.43
CA ALA A 153 -1.87 2.10 3.60
C ALA A 153 -3.16 1.42 3.12
N TRP A 154 -3.45 0.25 3.66
CA TRP A 154 -4.75 -0.41 3.48
C TRP A 154 -5.52 -0.37 4.79
N ILE A 155 -6.71 0.24 4.79
CA ILE A 155 -7.67 0.17 5.88
C ILE A 155 -8.77 -0.78 5.43
N TRP A 156 -8.90 -1.94 6.08
CA TRP A 156 -10.09 -2.78 5.98
C TRP A 156 -11.01 -2.47 7.17
N GLN A 157 -12.28 -2.20 6.90
CA GLN A 157 -13.33 -2.07 7.90
C GLN A 157 -14.35 -3.15 7.56
N THR A 158 -14.45 -4.18 8.40
CA THR A 158 -15.69 -4.96 8.54
C THR A 158 -16.68 -4.17 9.36
#